data_AF-A0A1V5XTU8-F1
#
_entry.id   AF-A0A1V5XTU8-F1
#
_cell.length_a   1.000
_cell.length_b   1.000
_cell.length_c   1.000
_cell.angle_alpha   90.00
_cell.angle_beta   90.00
_cell.angle_gamma   90.00
#
_symmetry.space_group_name_H-M   'P 1'
#
loop_
_entity.id
_entity.type
_entity.pdbx_description
1 polymer ?
#
loop_
_entity_poly.entity_id
_entity_poly.type
_entity_poly.pdbx_seq_one_letter_code
_entity_poly.pdbx_strand_id
1 'polypeptide(L)'
;MNEMTVESIFGTNAGIVWQALSKNGPNNIADLAKLTSLSREDVLGALGWLGRENKIALKRRGRAMIFSLSEWESHMAATTSADAMPKNQPSSQSRRTARRKAGAAKAKPAALSMVALKKALEFIQSEFDASREPTPDQASKAGGMGSRQLGKALSKLDIKSESVRRGSKSLRVYPLAHKSRVWELAALDEDGLQRLIGAKKSAAQNEQKSDSEEYTVFD
;
A
#
# COMPACT_ATOMS: atom_id res chain seq x y z
N MET A 1 35.58 -30.75 -14.17
CA MET A 1 35.22 -29.35 -13.83
C MET A 1 33.89 -29.08 -14.51
N ASN A 2 32.81 -28.87 -13.75
CA ASN A 2 31.53 -28.49 -14.37
C ASN A 2 31.65 -27.04 -14.84
N GLU A 3 31.77 -26.84 -16.15
CA GLU A 3 31.65 -25.51 -16.73
C GLU A 3 30.25 -24.97 -16.45
N MET A 4 30.16 -23.88 -15.70
CA MET A 4 28.92 -23.14 -15.53
C MET A 4 28.70 -22.32 -16.80
N THR A 5 27.91 -22.85 -17.72
CA THR A 5 27.48 -22.09 -18.89
C THR A 5 26.46 -21.04 -18.49
N VAL A 6 26.43 -19.94 -19.24
CA VAL A 6 25.46 -18.84 -19.03
C VAL A 6 24.02 -19.36 -19.10
N GLU A 7 23.76 -20.29 -20.01
CA GLU A 7 22.46 -20.98 -20.15
C GLU A 7 22.09 -21.79 -18.90
N SER A 8 23.06 -22.48 -18.28
CA SER A 8 22.81 -23.23 -17.05
C SER A 8 22.41 -22.33 -15.89
N ILE A 9 22.97 -21.11 -15.80
CA ILE A 9 22.65 -20.16 -14.73
C ILE A 9 21.21 -19.64 -14.89
N PHE A 10 20.88 -19.13 -16.09
CA PHE A 10 19.55 -18.60 -16.36
C PHE A 10 18.48 -19.69 -16.37
N GLY A 11 18.77 -20.88 -16.91
CA GLY A 11 17.87 -22.02 -16.88
C GLY A 11 17.58 -22.52 -15.46
N THR A 12 18.60 -22.58 -14.59
CA THR A 12 18.38 -22.95 -13.18
C THR A 12 17.51 -21.92 -12.46
N ASN A 13 17.80 -20.63 -12.64
CA ASN A 13 17.01 -19.55 -12.04
C ASN A 13 15.57 -19.52 -12.57
N ALA A 14 15.38 -19.78 -13.87
CA ALA A 14 14.06 -19.90 -14.51
C ALA A 14 13.25 -21.06 -13.91
N GLY A 15 13.87 -22.22 -13.68
CA GLY A 15 13.22 -23.35 -13.03
C GLY A 15 12.73 -23.02 -11.62
N ILE A 16 13.55 -22.31 -10.83
CA ILE A 16 13.18 -21.88 -9.47
C ILE A 16 12.00 -20.90 -9.50
N VAL A 17 12.04 -19.90 -10.39
CA VAL A 17 10.95 -18.92 -10.55
C VAL A 17 9.66 -19.58 -11.05
N TRP A 18 9.76 -20.53 -11.98
CA TRP A 18 8.61 -21.28 -12.49
C TRP A 18 7.94 -22.10 -11.39
N GLN A 19 8.72 -22.80 -10.57
CA GLN A 19 8.19 -23.54 -9.41
C GLN A 19 7.52 -22.60 -8.39
N ALA A 20 8.10 -21.41 -8.16
CA ALA A 20 7.53 -20.42 -7.26
C ALA A 20 6.17 -19.89 -7.77
N LEU A 21 6.05 -19.63 -9.07
CA LEU A 21 4.79 -19.22 -9.72
C LEU A 21 3.76 -20.35 -9.74
N SER A 22 4.19 -21.60 -9.97
CA SER A 22 3.31 -22.78 -9.94
C SER A 22 2.69 -22.99 -8.56
N LYS A 23 3.48 -22.83 -7.50
CA LYS A 23 3.02 -23.04 -6.10
C LYS A 23 2.21 -21.87 -5.54
N ASN A 24 2.61 -20.63 -5.83
CA ASN A 24 2.03 -19.44 -5.19
C ASN A 24 1.06 -18.67 -6.10
N GLY A 25 0.92 -19.07 -7.36
CA GLY A 25 0.08 -18.39 -8.35
C GLY A 25 0.67 -17.05 -8.84
N PRO A 26 -0.16 -16.18 -9.44
CA PRO A 26 0.25 -14.92 -10.04
C PRO A 26 0.92 -13.98 -9.02
N ASN A 27 2.16 -13.56 -9.27
CA ASN A 27 2.94 -12.74 -8.34
C ASN A 27 3.70 -11.61 -9.04
N ASN A 28 4.12 -10.61 -8.25
CA ASN A 28 4.95 -9.50 -8.73
C ASN A 28 6.45 -9.81 -8.54
N ILE A 29 7.31 -9.02 -9.19
CA ILE A 29 8.78 -9.21 -9.16
C ILE A 29 9.34 -9.14 -7.73
N ALA A 30 8.84 -8.20 -6.91
CA ALA A 30 9.35 -7.99 -5.56
C ALA A 30 9.02 -9.15 -4.63
N ASP A 31 7.87 -9.78 -4.81
CA ASP A 31 7.44 -10.94 -4.04
C ASP A 31 8.07 -12.23 -4.56
N LEU A 32 8.27 -12.36 -5.88
CA LEU A 32 9.06 -13.45 -6.46
C LEU A 32 10.50 -13.46 -5.93
N ALA A 33 11.18 -12.30 -5.89
CA ALA A 33 12.53 -12.21 -5.33
C ALA A 33 12.60 -12.66 -3.86
N LYS A 34 11.58 -12.34 -3.05
CA LYS A 34 11.51 -12.81 -1.66
C LYS A 34 11.24 -14.31 -1.55
N LEU A 35 10.40 -14.86 -2.44
CA LEU A 35 10.03 -16.27 -2.43
C LEU A 35 11.16 -17.18 -2.91
N THR A 36 11.89 -16.76 -3.94
CA THR A 36 12.99 -17.52 -4.54
C THR A 36 14.34 -17.24 -3.89
N SER A 37 14.43 -16.21 -3.04
CA SER A 37 15.69 -15.71 -2.47
C SER A 37 16.73 -15.29 -3.53
N LEU A 38 16.26 -14.97 -4.74
CA LEU A 38 17.09 -14.50 -5.85
C LEU A 38 17.12 -12.97 -5.88
N SER A 39 18.16 -12.41 -6.50
CA SER A 39 18.21 -10.97 -6.74
C SER A 39 17.13 -10.55 -7.74
N ARG A 40 16.77 -9.26 -7.73
CA ARG A 40 15.77 -8.73 -8.68
C ARG A 40 16.23 -8.91 -10.14
N GLU A 41 17.52 -8.79 -10.39
CA GLU A 41 18.13 -8.94 -11.72
C GLU A 41 18.05 -10.40 -12.18
N ASP A 42 18.36 -11.35 -11.30
CA ASP A 42 18.24 -12.78 -11.58
C ASP A 42 16.80 -13.20 -11.86
N VAL A 43 15.83 -12.65 -11.11
CA VAL A 43 14.40 -12.89 -11.34
C VAL A 43 13.97 -12.32 -12.69
N LEU A 44 14.45 -11.13 -13.08
CA LEU A 44 14.15 -10.56 -14.38
C LEU A 44 14.76 -11.38 -15.53
N GLY A 45 15.99 -11.84 -15.39
CA GLY A 45 16.63 -12.75 -16.34
C GLY A 45 15.89 -14.09 -16.47
N ALA A 46 15.48 -14.66 -15.33
CA ALA A 46 14.67 -15.87 -15.27
C ALA A 46 13.29 -15.69 -15.91
N LEU A 47 12.62 -14.57 -15.65
CA LEU A 47 11.34 -14.23 -16.30
C LEU A 47 11.52 -14.02 -17.81
N GLY A 48 12.62 -13.40 -18.24
CA GLY A 48 12.96 -13.27 -19.66
C GLY A 48 13.15 -14.62 -20.34
N TRP A 49 13.84 -15.55 -19.66
CA TRP A 49 14.02 -16.93 -20.12
C TRP A 49 12.68 -17.68 -20.24
N LEU A 50 11.81 -17.57 -19.24
CA LEU A 50 10.46 -18.17 -19.28
C LEU A 50 9.55 -17.51 -20.32
N GLY A 51 9.74 -16.22 -20.58
CA GLY A 51 9.05 -15.47 -21.61
C GLY A 51 9.42 -15.92 -23.01
N ARG A 52 10.71 -16.23 -23.26
CA ARG A 52 11.18 -16.84 -24.51
C ARG A 52 10.47 -18.16 -24.81
N GLU A 53 10.17 -18.95 -23.77
CA GLU A 53 9.47 -20.24 -23.87
C GLU A 53 7.93 -20.11 -23.83
N ASN A 54 7.38 -18.89 -23.80
CA ASN A 54 5.93 -18.62 -23.70
C ASN A 54 5.24 -19.31 -22.49
N LYS A 55 5.96 -19.55 -21.40
CA LYS A 55 5.43 -20.23 -20.19
C LYS A 55 4.75 -19.28 -19.20
N ILE A 56 4.88 -17.97 -19.43
CA ILE A 56 4.38 -16.93 -18.53
C ILE A 56 3.50 -15.93 -19.29
N ALA A 57 2.49 -15.43 -18.60
CA ALA A 57 1.65 -14.33 -19.02
C ALA A 57 1.91 -13.11 -18.13
N LEU A 58 1.88 -11.93 -18.74
CA LEU A 58 2.16 -10.66 -18.08
C LEU A 58 0.91 -9.80 -18.05
N LYS A 59 0.47 -9.41 -16.86
CA LYS A 59 -0.67 -8.52 -16.66
C LYS A 59 -0.26 -7.26 -15.89
N ARG A 60 -0.53 -6.10 -16.48
CA ARG A 60 -0.34 -4.81 -15.81
C ARG A 60 -1.52 -4.54 -14.87
N ARG A 61 -1.24 -4.34 -13.59
CA ARG A 61 -2.23 -3.87 -12.60
C ARG A 61 -1.74 -2.54 -12.01
N GLY A 62 -2.21 -1.45 -12.61
CA GLY A 62 -1.79 -0.09 -12.26
C GLY A 62 -0.29 0.13 -12.51
N ARG A 63 0.46 0.38 -11.43
CA ARG A 63 1.92 0.57 -11.47
C ARG A 63 2.73 -0.72 -11.31
N ALA A 64 2.08 -1.84 -10.99
CA ALA A 64 2.76 -3.12 -10.78
C ALA A 64 2.54 -4.07 -11.96
N MET A 65 3.58 -4.84 -12.30
CA MET A 65 3.54 -5.93 -13.27
C MET A 65 3.36 -7.25 -12.53
N ILE A 66 2.31 -8.00 -12.89
CA ILE A 66 2.00 -9.31 -12.32
C ILE A 66 2.29 -10.37 -13.37
N PHE A 67 3.04 -11.40 -12.98
CA PHE A 67 3.40 -12.53 -13.82
C PHE A 67 2.60 -13.75 -13.35
N SER A 68 2.01 -14.48 -14.30
CA SER A 68 1.30 -15.74 -14.08
C SER A 68 1.82 -16.81 -15.03
N LEU A 69 1.62 -18.10 -14.71
CA LEU A 69 1.88 -19.16 -15.69
C LEU A 69 0.77 -19.19 -16.74
N SER A 70 1.10 -19.45 -17.99
CA SER A 70 0.10 -19.62 -19.07
C SER A 70 -0.78 -20.85 -18.84
N GLU A 71 -0.21 -21.92 -18.28
CA GLU A 71 -0.95 -23.13 -17.88
C GLU A 71 -2.02 -22.85 -16.80
N TRP A 72 -1.78 -21.86 -15.93
CA TRP A 72 -2.77 -21.41 -14.94
C TRP A 72 -3.96 -20.70 -15.59
N GLU A 73 -3.77 -20.06 -16.75
CA GLU A 73 -4.86 -19.49 -17.53
C GLU A 73 -5.73 -20.57 -18.16
N SER A 74 -5.14 -21.66 -18.66
CA SER A 74 -5.89 -22.82 -19.18
C SER A 74 -6.74 -23.49 -18.11
N HIS A 75 -6.22 -23.65 -16.89
CA HIS A 75 -7.00 -24.16 -15.75
C HIS A 75 -8.11 -23.19 -15.29
N MET A 76 -7.88 -21.88 -15.33
CA MET A 76 -8.89 -20.87 -14.99
C MET A 76 -9.97 -20.72 -16.08
N ALA A 77 -9.61 -20.86 -17.34
CA ALA A 77 -10.55 -20.87 -18.47
C ALA A 77 -11.48 -22.09 -18.40
N ALA A 78 -10.95 -23.27 -18.07
CA ALA A 78 -11.77 -24.47 -17.84
C ALA A 78 -12.71 -24.33 -16.62
N THR A 79 -12.30 -23.60 -15.59
CA THR A 79 -13.10 -23.38 -14.37
C THR A 79 -14.18 -22.29 -14.54
N THR A 80 -14.13 -21.48 -15.60
CA THR A 80 -15.12 -20.41 -15.83
C THR A 80 -16.35 -20.90 -16.60
N SER A 81 -16.33 -22.10 -17.18
CA SER A 81 -17.43 -22.65 -18.00
C SER A 81 -18.19 -23.81 -17.38
N ALA A 82 -17.88 -24.22 -16.14
CA ALA A 82 -18.60 -25.29 -15.47
C ALA A 82 -18.80 -24.98 -13.97
N ASP A 83 -20.07 -25.00 -13.57
CA ASP A 83 -20.57 -24.82 -12.21
C ASP A 83 -19.81 -25.58 -11.12
N ALA A 84 -19.92 -25.01 -9.91
CA ALA A 84 -19.76 -25.63 -8.59
C ALA A 84 -18.34 -25.90 -8.06
N MET A 85 -18.07 -25.30 -6.89
CA MET A 85 -17.07 -25.78 -5.92
C MET A 85 -17.23 -27.30 -5.68
N PRO A 86 -16.17 -27.96 -5.24
CA PRO A 86 -16.16 -28.27 -3.81
C PRO A 86 -14.89 -27.81 -3.10
N LYS A 87 -15.11 -27.33 -1.89
CA LYS A 87 -14.11 -27.08 -0.86
C LYS A 87 -13.30 -28.37 -0.62
N ASN A 88 -11.97 -28.31 -0.71
CA ASN A 88 -11.14 -29.14 0.15
C ASN A 88 -9.73 -28.55 0.32
N GLN A 89 -9.48 -27.99 1.50
CA GLN A 89 -8.14 -27.86 2.05
C GLN A 89 -7.71 -29.24 2.57
N PRO A 90 -6.40 -29.51 2.61
CA PRO A 90 -5.84 -29.93 3.87
C PRO A 90 -4.71 -29.00 4.31
N SER A 91 -4.90 -28.52 5.53
CA SER A 91 -3.93 -27.85 6.38
C SER A 91 -2.67 -28.68 6.62
N SER A 92 -1.51 -28.04 6.49
CA SER A 92 -0.32 -28.37 7.29
C SER A 92 0.28 -27.07 7.83
N GLN A 93 -0.32 -26.59 8.92
CA GLN A 93 0.21 -25.48 9.72
C GLN A 93 1.45 -25.95 10.47
N SER A 94 2.64 -25.68 9.92
CA SER A 94 3.86 -25.64 10.74
C SER A 94 3.90 -24.33 11.51
N ARG A 95 3.88 -24.48 12.82
CA ARG A 95 3.58 -23.49 13.85
C ARG A 95 4.77 -22.55 14.03
N ARG A 96 4.88 -21.49 13.23
CA ARG A 96 5.58 -20.27 13.67
C ARG A 96 4.56 -19.34 14.32
N THR A 97 4.66 -19.25 15.64
CA THR A 97 3.88 -18.36 16.52
C THR A 97 4.14 -16.90 16.19
N ALA A 98 3.56 -16.42 15.09
CA ALA A 98 3.27 -15.02 14.94
C ALA A 98 2.18 -14.69 15.97
N ARG A 99 2.57 -14.01 17.06
CA ARG A 99 1.61 -13.34 17.96
C ARG A 99 0.65 -12.55 17.08
N ARG A 100 -0.55 -13.08 16.89
CA ARG A 100 -1.70 -12.36 16.38
C ARG A 100 -1.86 -11.16 17.29
N LYS A 101 -1.44 -9.96 16.84
CA LYS A 101 -2.01 -8.75 17.43
C LYS A 101 -3.51 -8.85 17.15
N ALA A 102 -4.27 -8.90 18.24
CA ALA A 102 -5.70 -9.08 18.25
C ALA A 102 -6.36 -8.21 17.17
N GLY A 103 -7.29 -8.79 16.43
CA GLY A 103 -8.14 -8.05 15.52
C GLY A 103 -8.88 -6.99 16.33
N ALA A 104 -8.46 -5.74 16.20
CA ALA A 104 -9.28 -4.62 16.60
C ALA A 104 -10.52 -4.66 15.71
N ALA A 105 -11.68 -4.85 16.35
CA ALA A 105 -12.98 -4.83 15.73
C ALA A 105 -13.06 -3.69 14.70
N LYS A 106 -13.60 -3.97 13.51
CA LYS A 106 -13.98 -2.94 12.54
C LYS A 106 -15.05 -2.06 13.21
N ALA A 107 -14.62 -1.01 13.90
CA ALA A 107 -15.50 0.05 14.35
C ALA A 107 -16.07 0.74 13.11
N LYS A 108 -17.38 1.01 13.15
CA LYS A 108 -18.12 1.81 12.17
C LYS A 108 -17.34 3.10 11.82
N PRO A 109 -17.49 3.67 10.61
CA PRO A 109 -16.83 4.93 10.28
C PRO A 109 -17.35 6.04 11.22
N ALA A 110 -16.64 6.28 12.31
CA ALA A 110 -16.97 7.34 13.24
C ALA A 110 -16.92 8.66 12.47
N ALA A 111 -17.95 9.50 12.63
CA ALA A 111 -17.92 10.86 12.13
C ALA A 111 -16.63 11.56 12.59
N LEU A 112 -16.08 12.44 11.75
CA LEU A 112 -14.89 13.23 12.10
C LEU A 112 -15.20 14.05 13.36
N SER A 113 -14.69 13.63 14.51
CA SER A 113 -14.80 14.38 15.75
C SER A 113 -13.75 15.50 15.74
N MET A 114 -14.21 16.74 15.79
CA MET A 114 -13.33 17.92 15.76
C MET A 114 -12.54 18.06 17.08
N VAL A 115 -13.19 17.78 18.21
CA VAL A 115 -12.55 17.64 19.54
C VAL A 115 -11.36 16.68 19.49
N ALA A 116 -11.55 15.50 18.88
CA ALA A 116 -10.50 14.50 18.74
C ALA A 116 -9.36 14.97 17.82
N LEU A 117 -9.68 15.75 16.78
CA LEU A 117 -8.68 16.31 15.85
C LEU A 117 -7.82 17.36 16.56
N LYS A 118 -8.44 18.25 17.35
CA LYS A 118 -7.76 19.28 18.14
C LYS A 118 -6.79 18.66 19.14
N LYS A 119 -7.23 17.65 19.90
CA LYS A 119 -6.35 16.89 20.82
C LYS A 119 -5.17 16.23 20.12
N ALA A 120 -5.38 15.71 18.91
CA ALA A 120 -4.30 15.12 18.13
C ALA A 120 -3.30 16.18 17.61
N LEU A 121 -3.78 17.35 17.18
CA LEU A 121 -2.94 18.49 16.78
C LEU A 121 -2.09 18.99 17.95
N GLU A 122 -2.67 19.12 19.14
CA GLU A 122 -1.98 19.52 20.37
C GLU A 122 -0.89 18.51 20.77
N PHE A 123 -1.17 17.21 20.62
CA PHE A 123 -0.15 16.17 20.81
C PHE A 123 0.99 16.30 19.78
N ILE A 124 0.67 16.52 18.50
CA ILE A 124 1.70 16.71 17.46
C ILE A 124 2.54 17.96 17.76
N GLN A 125 1.91 19.04 18.21
CA GLN A 125 2.59 20.27 18.62
C GLN A 125 3.58 20.03 19.76
N SER A 126 3.18 19.34 20.83
CA SER A 126 4.08 19.05 21.95
C SER A 126 5.26 18.15 21.56
N GLU A 127 5.06 17.17 20.67
CA GLU A 127 6.15 16.36 20.12
C GLU A 127 7.09 17.18 19.22
N PHE A 128 6.57 18.13 18.45
CA PHE A 128 7.37 19.07 17.66
C PHE A 128 8.17 20.06 18.51
N ASP A 129 7.67 20.44 19.68
CA ASP A 129 8.42 21.24 20.65
C ASP A 129 9.53 20.42 21.31
N ALA A 130 9.32 19.12 21.47
CA ALA A 130 10.36 18.17 21.86
C ALA A 130 11.32 17.76 20.71
N SER A 131 11.23 18.39 19.53
CA SER A 131 12.00 18.04 18.31
C SER A 131 11.87 16.58 17.88
N ARG A 132 10.71 15.97 18.14
CA ARG A 132 10.38 14.59 17.75
C ARG A 132 9.42 14.59 16.57
N GLU A 133 9.49 13.54 15.76
CA GLU A 133 8.58 13.33 14.64
C GLU A 133 7.54 12.28 15.02
N PRO A 134 6.33 12.66 15.46
CA PRO A 134 5.33 11.71 15.92
C PRO A 134 4.85 10.82 14.78
N THR A 135 4.63 9.55 15.11
CA THR A 135 4.02 8.57 14.19
C THR A 135 2.50 8.82 14.14
N PRO A 136 1.82 8.63 12.98
CA PRO A 136 0.37 8.80 12.88
C PRO A 136 -0.44 7.98 13.87
N ASP A 137 0.08 6.81 14.28
CA ASP A 137 -0.55 5.97 15.30
C ASP A 137 -0.47 6.58 16.70
N GLN A 138 0.61 7.30 17.04
CA GLN A 138 0.73 8.00 18.33
C GLN A 138 -0.25 9.17 18.40
N ALA A 139 -0.31 9.99 17.35
CA ALA A 139 -1.25 11.11 17.25
C ALA A 139 -2.72 10.64 17.25
N SER A 140 -3.01 9.54 16.54
CA SER A 140 -4.31 8.88 16.51
C SER A 140 -4.76 8.41 17.89
N LYS A 141 -3.85 7.79 18.64
CA LYS A 141 -4.14 7.32 20.00
C LYS A 141 -4.39 8.47 20.97
N ALA A 142 -3.64 9.57 20.87
CA ALA A 142 -3.84 10.76 21.69
C ALA A 142 -5.19 11.44 21.42
N GLY A 143 -5.60 11.55 20.15
CA GLY A 143 -6.90 12.13 19.78
C GLY A 143 -8.10 11.19 20.01
N GLY A 144 -7.89 9.89 20.19
CA GLY A 144 -8.97 8.91 20.30
C GLY A 144 -9.75 8.68 18.99
N MET A 145 -9.16 9.01 17.83
CA MET A 145 -9.74 8.76 16.50
C MET A 145 -8.88 7.80 15.68
N GLY A 146 -9.42 7.17 14.64
CA GLY A 146 -8.66 6.22 13.82
C GLY A 146 -7.55 6.89 12.98
N SER A 147 -6.39 6.24 12.85
CA SER A 147 -5.22 6.82 12.16
C SER A 147 -5.47 7.18 10.69
N ARG A 148 -6.33 6.43 10.00
CA ARG A 148 -6.78 6.77 8.64
C ARG A 148 -7.67 8.01 8.58
N GLN A 149 -8.51 8.22 9.59
CA GLN A 149 -9.40 9.38 9.66
C GLN A 149 -8.59 10.64 9.97
N LEU A 150 -7.69 10.57 10.95
CA LEU A 150 -6.73 11.61 11.28
C LEU A 150 -5.86 11.98 10.07
N GLY A 151 -5.30 10.98 9.38
CA GLY A 151 -4.49 11.21 8.19
C GLY A 151 -5.26 11.91 7.06
N LYS A 152 -6.54 11.57 6.85
CA LYS A 152 -7.39 12.26 5.87
C LYS A 152 -7.70 13.70 6.29
N ALA A 153 -7.96 13.95 7.57
CA ALA A 153 -8.24 15.30 8.07
C ALA A 153 -7.01 16.20 7.94
N LEU A 154 -5.85 15.74 8.42
CA LEU A 154 -4.59 16.46 8.30
C LEU A 154 -4.16 16.68 6.85
N SER A 155 -4.39 15.70 5.96
CA SER A 155 -4.10 15.87 4.53
C SER A 155 -4.94 16.97 3.88
N LYS A 156 -6.17 17.22 4.34
CA LYS A 156 -6.98 18.35 3.84
C LYS A 156 -6.48 19.69 4.37
N LEU A 157 -5.80 19.68 5.50
CA LEU A 157 -5.17 20.84 6.13
C LEU A 157 -3.70 21.02 5.69
N ASP A 158 -3.30 20.33 4.61
CA ASP A 158 -1.97 20.34 4.00
C ASP A 158 -0.83 19.75 4.86
N ILE A 159 -1.16 18.93 5.85
CA ILE A 159 -0.18 18.18 6.64
C ILE A 159 -0.12 16.74 6.13
N LYS A 160 1.01 16.38 5.53
CA LYS A 160 1.23 15.03 5.00
C LYS A 160 2.17 14.25 5.91
N SER A 161 1.91 12.95 5.99
CA SER A 161 2.81 12.01 6.64
C SER A 161 3.81 11.47 5.62
N GLU A 162 5.09 11.51 5.93
CA GLU A 162 6.15 11.00 5.07
C GLU A 162 6.70 9.67 5.60
N SER A 163 7.33 8.90 4.71
CA SER A 163 7.95 7.64 5.05
C SER A 163 9.44 7.84 5.27
N VAL A 164 9.87 7.87 6.52
CA VAL A 164 11.27 8.04 6.92
C VAL A 164 11.88 6.67 7.21
N ARG A 165 13.08 6.42 6.68
CA ARG A 165 13.85 5.21 7.01
C ARG A 165 14.57 5.42 8.34
N ARG A 166 14.27 4.56 9.32
CA ARG A 166 14.98 4.50 10.61
C ARG A 166 15.63 3.11 10.68
N GLY A 167 16.89 3.02 10.25
CA GLY A 167 17.61 1.75 10.10
C GLY A 167 16.99 0.86 9.02
N SER A 168 16.73 -0.41 9.34
CA SER A 168 16.14 -1.39 8.41
C SER A 168 14.62 -1.27 8.24
N LYS A 169 13.96 -0.40 9.00
CA LYS A 169 12.50 -0.23 8.99
C LYS A 169 12.10 1.12 8.40
N SER A 170 11.06 1.10 7.57
CA SER A 170 10.40 2.31 7.06
C SER A 170 9.27 2.68 8.02
N LEU A 171 9.34 3.85 8.63
CA LEU A 171 8.32 4.37 9.54
C LEU A 171 7.65 5.59 8.93
N ARG A 172 6.34 5.69 9.10
CA ARG A 172 5.60 6.87 8.68
C ARG A 172 5.58 7.87 9.81
N VAL A 173 5.96 9.11 9.54
CA VAL A 173 6.05 10.18 10.54
C VAL A 173 5.46 11.47 9.98
N TYR A 174 5.09 12.40 10.86
CA TYR A 174 4.83 13.78 10.47
C TYR A 174 6.15 14.58 10.50
N PRO A 175 6.65 15.06 9.35
CA PRO A 175 7.89 15.84 9.31
C PRO A 175 7.80 17.15 10.09
N LEU A 176 8.92 17.56 10.70
CA LEU A 176 9.06 18.86 11.37
C LEU A 176 8.84 20.05 10.43
N ALA A 177 8.94 19.86 9.12
CA ALA A 177 8.65 20.88 8.11
C ALA A 177 7.22 21.45 8.24
N HIS A 178 6.28 20.66 8.78
CA HIS A 178 4.90 21.09 8.99
C HIS A 178 4.68 21.78 10.35
N LYS A 179 5.74 22.06 11.13
CA LYS A 179 5.62 22.64 12.49
C LYS A 179 4.83 23.94 12.50
N SER A 180 5.16 24.90 11.64
CA SER A 180 4.45 26.19 11.56
C SER A 180 2.97 26.01 11.27
N ARG A 181 2.66 25.10 10.33
CA ARG A 181 1.28 24.81 9.94
C ARG A 181 0.48 24.13 11.05
N VAL A 182 1.09 23.20 11.77
CA VAL A 182 0.46 22.58 12.95
C VAL A 182 0.18 23.63 14.02
N TRP A 183 1.09 24.59 14.22
CA TRP A 183 0.92 25.63 15.22
C TRP A 183 -0.25 26.57 14.89
N GLU A 184 -0.37 27.00 13.63
CA GLU A 184 -1.52 27.75 13.14
C GLU A 184 -2.85 26.99 13.36
N LEU A 185 -2.85 25.69 13.06
CA LEU A 185 -4.07 24.88 13.18
C LEU A 185 -4.43 24.56 14.64
N ALA A 186 -3.44 24.43 15.51
CA ALA A 186 -3.66 24.20 16.94
C ALA A 186 -4.18 25.47 17.65
N ALA A 187 -3.83 26.66 17.13
CA ALA A 187 -4.36 27.93 17.60
C ALA A 187 -5.83 28.17 17.21
N LEU A 188 -6.37 27.40 16.25
CA LEU A 188 -7.76 27.51 15.83
C LEU A 188 -8.70 26.74 16.76
N ASP A 189 -9.90 27.28 16.93
CA ASP A 189 -11.00 26.57 17.56
C ASP A 189 -11.59 25.48 16.64
N GLU A 190 -12.40 24.61 17.23
CA GLU A 190 -13.02 23.48 16.53
C GLU A 190 -13.83 23.96 15.32
N ASP A 191 -14.57 25.06 15.47
CA ASP A 191 -15.32 25.67 14.37
C ASP A 191 -14.41 26.22 13.27
N GLY A 192 -13.25 26.76 13.63
CA GLY A 192 -12.24 27.24 12.68
C GLY A 192 -11.67 26.09 11.85
N LEU A 193 -11.33 24.97 12.48
CA LEU A 193 -10.90 23.75 11.81
C LEU A 193 -12.00 23.19 10.88
N GLN A 194 -13.26 23.22 11.32
CA GLN A 194 -14.40 22.78 10.52
C GLN A 194 -14.58 23.63 9.26
N ARG A 195 -14.48 24.97 9.38
CA ARG A 195 -14.56 25.91 8.25
C ARG A 195 -13.45 25.66 7.24
N LEU A 196 -12.21 25.43 7.67
CA LEU A 196 -11.09 25.13 6.77
C LEU A 196 -11.29 23.81 6.01
N ILE A 197 -11.73 22.76 6.70
CA ILE A 197 -12.03 21.48 6.06
C ILE A 197 -13.18 21.62 5.06
N GLY A 198 -14.20 22.41 5.40
CA GLY A 198 -15.32 22.74 4.52
C GLY A 198 -14.88 23.51 3.28
N ALA A 199 -14.10 24.58 3.45
CA ALA A 199 -13.58 25.42 2.37
C ALA A 199 -12.71 24.62 1.37
N LYS A 200 -11.85 23.72 1.88
CA LYS A 200 -11.06 22.83 1.02
C LYS A 200 -11.92 21.82 0.26
N LYS A 201 -13.04 21.37 0.84
CA LYS A 201 -13.99 20.47 0.16
C LYS A 201 -14.72 21.21 -0.96
N SER A 202 -15.17 22.44 -0.74
CA SER A 202 -15.84 23.25 -1.78
C SER A 202 -14.87 23.68 -2.90
N ALA A 203 -13.61 24.00 -2.58
CA ALA A 203 -12.60 24.30 -3.58
C ALA A 203 -12.36 23.11 -4.53
N ALA A 204 -12.20 21.90 -3.96
CA ALA A 204 -12.01 20.68 -4.77
C ALA A 204 -13.22 20.34 -5.65
N GLN A 205 -14.44 20.69 -5.23
CA GLN A 205 -15.65 20.49 -6.04
C GLN A 205 -15.78 21.52 -7.16
N ASN A 206 -15.26 22.74 -6.97
CA ASN A 206 -15.33 23.80 -7.97
C ASN A 206 -14.32 23.56 -9.11
N GLU A 207 -13.11 23.08 -8.80
CA GLU A 207 -12.10 22.69 -9.80
C GLU A 207 -12.62 21.57 -10.72
N GLN A 208 -13.27 20.55 -10.17
CA GLN A 208 -13.84 19.45 -10.96
C GLN A 208 -14.98 19.87 -11.89
N LYS A 209 -15.68 20.96 -11.56
CA LYS A 209 -16.78 21.48 -12.41
C LYS A 209 -16.24 22.33 -13.56
N SER A 210 -15.18 23.10 -13.33
CA SER A 210 -14.51 23.89 -14.36
C SER A 210 -13.93 23.02 -15.48
N ASP A 211 -13.30 21.88 -15.13
CA ASP A 211 -12.73 20.95 -16.12
C ASP A 211 -13.81 20.24 -16.96
N SER A 212 -15.06 20.16 -16.47
CA SER A 212 -16.17 19.55 -17.20
C SER A 212 -16.90 20.51 -18.14
N GLU A 213 -16.76 21.82 -17.93
CA GLU A 213 -17.38 22.86 -18.77
C GLU A 213 -16.48 23.24 -19.98
N GLU A 214 -15.20 22.84 -19.98
CA GLU A 214 -14.26 23.12 -21.07
C GLU A 214 -14.37 22.15 -22.27
N TYR A 215 -15.22 21.11 -22.19
CA TYR A 215 -15.38 20.09 -23.24
C TYR A 215 -16.74 20.09 -23.96
N THR A 216 -17.56 21.14 -23.83
CA THR A 216 -18.87 21.25 -24.51
C THR A 216 -18.95 22.36 -25.56
N VAL A 217 -17.83 22.83 -26.10
CA VAL A 217 -17.83 23.79 -27.22
C VAL A 217 -17.00 23.23 -28.38
N PHE A 218 -17.56 22.29 -29.11
CA PHE A 218 -17.24 22.01 -30.52
C PHE A 218 -18.41 21.19 -31.09
N ASP A 219 -19.41 21.91 -31.60
CA ASP A 219 -20.36 21.45 -32.62
C ASP A 219 -19.80 21.85 -33.99
#